data_AF-A0A3E2CPM9-F1
#
_entry.id   AF-A0A3E2CPM9-F1
#
_cell.length_a   1.000
_cell.length_b   1.000
_cell.length_c   1.000
_cell.angle_alpha   90.00
_cell.angle_beta   90.00
_cell.angle_gamma   90.00
#
_symmetry.space_group_name_H-M   'P 1'
#
loop_
_entity.id
_entity.type
_entity.pdbx_description
1 polymer ?
#
loop_
_entity_poly.entity_id
_entity_poly.type
_entity_poly.pdbx_seq_one_letter_code
_entity_poly.pdbx_strand_id
1 'polypeptide(L)'
;VKKLAETGLASVIFDEKTNPGTLWEMAQAFKEATGPSGISGTIYWTNPDYQVPGVGSSVLLDDAKNLDLFNQLASGTHKPGSVGTLAEQQ
;
A
#
# COMPACT_ATOMS: atom_id res chain seq x y z
N VAL A 1 -3.88 -11.60 -25.39
CA VAL A 1 -3.96 -10.20 -24.90
C VAL A 1 -5.38 -9.80 -24.52
N LYS A 2 -6.36 -9.84 -25.44
CA LYS A 2 -7.77 -9.47 -25.16
C LYS A 2 -8.40 -10.23 -23.99
N LYS A 3 -8.28 -11.57 -23.99
CA LYS A 3 -8.77 -12.44 -22.91
C LYS A 3 -8.11 -12.18 -21.55
N LEU A 4 -6.81 -11.87 -21.53
CA LEU A 4 -6.08 -11.55 -20.29
C LEU A 4 -6.54 -10.20 -19.72
N ALA A 5 -6.73 -9.19 -20.57
CA ALA A 5 -7.24 -7.89 -20.16
C ALA A 5 -8.70 -7.99 -19.67
N GLU A 6 -9.55 -8.75 -20.37
CA GLU A 6 -10.94 -9.02 -19.95
C GLU A 6 -11.01 -9.77 -18.61
N THR A 7 -10.21 -10.82 -18.42
CA THR A 7 -10.15 -11.55 -17.14
C THR A 7 -9.54 -10.72 -16.02
N GLY A 8 -8.52 -9.91 -16.32
CA GLY A 8 -7.91 -8.99 -15.36
C GLY A 8 -8.93 -7.95 -14.87
N LEU A 9 -9.67 -7.32 -15.78
CA LEU A 9 -10.73 -6.37 -15.43
C LEU A 9 -11.90 -7.04 -14.70
N ALA A 10 -12.30 -8.25 -15.11
CA ALA A 10 -13.36 -9.00 -14.45
C ALA A 10 -13.00 -9.47 -13.03
N SER A 11 -11.71 -9.49 -12.69
CA SER A 11 -11.23 -9.84 -11.34
C SER A 11 -11.25 -8.66 -10.36
N VAL A 12 -11.47 -7.44 -10.85
CA VAL A 12 -11.49 -6.23 -10.03
C VAL A 12 -12.93 -5.81 -9.76
N ILE A 13 -13.28 -5.76 -8.48
CA ILE A 13 -14.57 -5.23 -8.04
C ILE A 13 -14.36 -3.74 -7.76
N PHE A 14 -15.18 -2.90 -8.40
CA PHE A 14 -15.17 -1.46 -8.20
C PHE A 14 -16.34 -1.03 -7.33
N ASP A 15 -16.14 0.01 -6.52
CA ASP A 15 -17.25 0.70 -5.85
C ASP A 15 -18.18 1.35 -6.88
N GLU A 16 -19.47 1.46 -6.59
CA GLU A 16 -20.48 2.02 -7.50
C GLU A 16 -20.19 3.45 -7.94
N LYS A 17 -19.38 4.21 -7.19
CA LYS A 17 -18.98 5.59 -7.51
C LYS A 17 -17.71 5.66 -8.36
N THR A 18 -17.07 4.52 -8.63
CA THR A 18 -15.88 4.46 -9.48
C THR A 18 -16.25 4.78 -10.91
N ASN A 19 -15.49 5.67 -11.54
CA ASN A 19 -15.64 6.01 -12.94
C ASN A 19 -14.28 5.94 -13.67
N PRO A 20 -14.25 5.98 -15.02
CA PRO A 20 -13.00 5.92 -15.76
C PRO A 20 -11.96 6.98 -15.36
N GLY A 21 -12.40 8.16 -14.90
CA GLY A 21 -11.52 9.21 -14.38
C GLY A 21 -10.80 8.78 -13.10
N THR A 22 -11.53 8.24 -12.12
CA THR A 22 -10.96 7.70 -10.87
C THR A 22 -9.94 6.60 -11.14
N LEU A 23 -10.18 5.75 -12.15
CA LEU A 23 -9.23 4.71 -12.55
C LEU A 23 -7.95 5.27 -13.18
N TRP A 24 -8.08 6.34 -13.97
CA TRP A 24 -6.93 7.03 -14.54
C TRP A 24 -6.10 7.75 -13.46
N GLU A 25 -6.75 8.40 -12.50
CA GLU A 25 -6.09 8.98 -11.32
C GLU A 25 -5.35 7.91 -10.50
N MET A 26 -6.00 6.78 -10.24
CA MET A 26 -5.38 5.65 -9.57
C MET A 26 -4.15 5.13 -10.34
N ALA A 27 -4.25 4.98 -11.66
CA ALA A 27 -3.13 4.53 -12.49
C ALA A 27 -1.91 5.48 -12.42
N GLN A 28 -2.15 6.79 -12.36
CA GLN A 28 -1.08 7.77 -12.15
C GLN A 28 -0.47 7.69 -10.75
N ALA A 29 -1.31 7.57 -9.72
CA ALA A 29 -0.83 7.39 -8.34
C ALA A 29 0.05 6.14 -8.21
N PHE A 30 -0.33 5.02 -8.85
CA PHE A 30 0.51 3.82 -8.91
C PHE A 30 1.84 4.05 -9.63
N LYS A 31 1.82 4.78 -10.76
CA LYS A 31 3.04 5.11 -11.51
C LYS A 31 4.00 5.97 -10.66
N GLU A 32 3.47 6.94 -9.93
CA GLU A 32 4.26 7.79 -9.04
C GLU A 32 4.80 7.01 -7.84
N ALA A 33 3.96 6.20 -7.19
CA ALA A 33 4.34 5.39 -6.04
C ALA A 33 5.37 4.29 -6.36
N THR A 34 5.44 3.84 -7.60
CA THR A 34 6.46 2.87 -8.07
C THR A 34 7.72 3.56 -8.65
N GLY A 35 7.73 4.89 -8.71
CA GLY A 35 8.88 5.68 -9.16
C GLY A 35 9.95 5.87 -8.08
N PRO A 36 11.07 6.55 -8.39
CA PRO A 36 12.19 6.74 -7.46
C PRO A 36 11.86 7.47 -6.15
N SER A 37 10.75 8.21 -6.12
CA SER A 37 10.24 8.91 -4.95
C SER A 37 9.20 8.11 -4.17
N GLY A 38 8.92 6.88 -4.59
CA GLY A 38 7.97 5.99 -3.97
C GLY A 38 8.39 5.62 -2.54
N ILE A 39 7.41 5.61 -1.65
CA ILE A 39 7.60 5.20 -0.26
C ILE A 39 7.25 3.72 -0.17
N SER A 40 8.18 2.91 0.33
CA SER A 40 8.01 1.48 0.55
C SER A 40 8.36 1.09 1.98
N GLY A 41 7.79 -0.01 2.46
CA GLY A 41 7.98 -0.49 3.83
C GLY A 41 6.68 -0.87 4.49
N THR A 42 6.77 -1.19 5.78
CA THR A 42 5.64 -1.54 6.62
C THR A 42 5.49 -0.51 7.74
N ILE A 43 4.32 -0.48 8.36
CA ILE A 43 4.11 0.29 9.59
C ILE A 43 4.96 -0.27 10.73
N TYR A 44 5.21 0.52 11.77
CA TYR A 44 6.02 0.10 12.91
C TYR A 44 5.22 -0.74 13.91
N TRP A 45 5.83 -1.80 14.42
CA TRP A 45 5.27 -2.61 15.50
C TRP A 45 6.24 -2.80 16.65
N THR A 46 5.69 -3.04 17.83
CA THR A 46 6.42 -3.37 19.06
C THR A 46 6.39 -4.86 19.36
N ASN A 47 5.31 -5.55 18.99
CA ASN A 47 5.20 -7.00 19.16
C ASN A 47 4.49 -7.65 17.95
N PRO A 48 5.20 -8.42 17.11
CA PRO A 48 4.63 -9.13 15.96
C PRO A 48 3.79 -10.37 16.34
N ASP A 49 3.89 -10.85 17.58
CA ASP A 49 3.11 -11.98 18.11
C ASP A 49 2.25 -11.51 19.29
N TYR A 50 1.45 -10.47 19.06
CA TYR A 50 0.57 -9.94 20.07
C TYR A 50 -0.71 -10.78 20.13
N GLN A 51 -1.06 -11.24 21.32
CA GLN A 51 -2.19 -12.15 21.52
C GLN A 51 -3.27 -11.45 22.34
N VAL A 52 -4.42 -11.20 21.73
CA VAL A 52 -5.59 -10.61 22.39
C VAL A 52 -6.71 -11.66 22.46
N PRO A 53 -7.18 -12.01 23.67
CA PRO A 53 -8.27 -12.99 23.83
C PRO A 53 -9.50 -12.62 23.00
N GLY A 54 -9.99 -13.57 22.21
CA GLY A 54 -11.20 -13.40 21.38
C GLY A 54 -11.00 -12.66 20.06
N VAL A 55 -9.82 -12.09 19.79
CA VAL A 55 -9.51 -11.38 18.54
C VAL A 55 -8.73 -12.28 17.56
N GLY A 56 -7.97 -13.23 18.07
CA GLY A 56 -7.08 -14.09 17.27
C GLY A 56 -5.67 -13.52 17.14
N SER A 57 -4.92 -13.99 16.13
CA SER A 57 -3.54 -13.53 15.88
C SER A 57 -3.50 -12.04 15.57
N SER A 58 -2.66 -11.29 16.30
CA SER A 58 -2.54 -9.84 16.11
C SER A 58 -1.10 -9.36 16.23
N VAL A 59 -0.88 -8.11 15.83
CA VAL A 59 0.40 -7.40 15.94
C VAL A 59 0.15 -6.15 16.76
N LEU A 60 0.98 -5.89 17.77
CA LEU A 60 0.92 -4.66 18.54
C LEU A 60 1.74 -3.58 17.83
N LEU A 61 1.07 -2.49 17.46
CA LEU A 61 1.67 -1.37 16.75
C LEU A 61 2.46 -0.45 17.70
N ASP A 62 3.39 0.33 17.14
CA ASP A 62 4.05 1.44 17.84
C ASP A 62 3.26 2.74 17.54
N ASP A 63 2.40 3.16 18.47
CA ASP A 63 1.48 4.28 18.26
C ASP A 63 2.21 5.59 17.93
N ALA A 64 3.30 5.88 18.65
CA ALA A 64 4.04 7.13 18.48
C ALA A 64 4.75 7.18 17.12
N LYS A 65 5.44 6.09 16.74
CA LYS A 65 6.14 6.04 15.45
C LYS A 65 5.18 6.00 14.28
N ASN A 66 4.05 5.32 14.40
CA ASN A 66 3.07 5.30 13.31
C ASN A 66 2.37 6.64 13.16
N LEU A 67 2.07 7.34 14.25
CA LEU A 67 1.54 8.70 14.17
C LEU A 67 2.52 9.64 13.45
N ASP A 68 3.80 9.58 13.80
CA ASP A 68 4.86 10.35 13.11
C ASP A 68 4.98 9.96 11.63
N LEU A 69 4.97 8.65 11.32
CA LEU A 69 4.94 8.15 9.94
C LEU A 69 3.79 8.77 9.16
N PHE A 70 2.54 8.68 9.65
CA PHE A 70 1.38 9.20 8.93
C PHE A 70 1.42 10.74 8.79
N ASN A 71 1.95 11.46 9.78
CA ASN A 71 2.19 12.90 9.65
C ASN A 71 3.17 13.20 8.51
N GLN A 72 4.28 12.46 8.43
CA GLN A 72 5.28 12.63 7.37
C GLN A 72 4.76 12.22 5.99
N LEU A 73 3.91 11.19 5.91
CA LEU A 73 3.23 10.80 4.67
C LEU A 73 2.29 11.91 4.20
N ALA A 74 1.48 12.46 5.11
CA ALA A 74 0.57 13.56 4.80
C ALA A 74 1.30 14.84 4.37
N SER A 75 2.47 15.14 4.96
CA SER A 75 3.29 16.28 4.56
C SER A 75 4.25 16.00 3.40
N GLY A 76 4.34 14.77 2.89
CA GLY A 76 5.26 14.38 1.82
C GLY A 76 6.75 14.46 2.21
N THR A 77 7.07 14.37 3.51
CA THR A 77 8.44 14.51 4.03
C THR A 77 9.11 13.18 4.36
N HIS A 78 8.37 12.08 4.32
CA HIS A 78 8.95 10.76 4.55
C HIS A 78 9.89 10.39 3.39
N LYS A 79 11.01 9.76 3.71
CA LYS A 79 12.02 9.45 2.69
C LYS A 79 11.52 8.34 1.77
N PRO A 80 11.85 8.39 0.46
CA PRO A 80 11.61 7.28 -0.44
C PRO A 80 12.26 5.99 0.07
N GLY A 81 11.61 4.87 -0.16
CA GLY A 81 12.15 3.53 0.13
C GLY A 81 12.78 2.90 -1.11
N SER A 82 13.36 1.70 -0.95
CA SER A 82 13.74 0.91 -2.12
C SER A 82 12.47 0.45 -2.83
N VAL A 83 12.24 0.98 -4.03
CA VAL A 83 11.16 0.56 -4.91
C VAL A 83 11.68 -0.49 -5.90
N GLY A 84 10.94 -1.57 -6.06
CA GLY A 84 11.31 -2.72 -6.87
C GLY A 84 10.45 -3.91 -6.48
N THR A 85 10.18 -4.81 -7.42
CA THR A 85 9.49 -6.05 -7.07
C THR A 85 10.48 -6.97 -6.34
N LEU A 86 10.04 -7.74 -5.34
CA LEU A 86 10.90 -8.77 -4.70
C LEU A 86 11.56 -9.71 -5.74
N ALA A 87 10.97 -9.84 -6.93
CA ALA A 87 11.48 -10.64 -8.04
C ALA A 87 12.81 -10.11 -8.64
N GLU A 88 13.15 -8.84 -8.42
CA GLU A 88 14.41 -8.24 -8.90
C GLU A 88 15.56 -8.38 -7.89
N GLN A 89 15.30 -8.95 -6.70
CA GLN A 89 16.28 -9.16 -5.63
C GLN A 89 16.77 -10.62 -5.50
N GLN A 90 16.51 -11.48 -6.49
CA GLN A 90 16.96 -12.88 -6.55
C GLN A 90 17.86 -13.14 -7.76
#